data_AF-A0A2N3PV72-F1
#
_entry.id   AF-A0A2N3PV72-F1
#
_cell.length_a   1.000
_cell.length_b   1.000
_cell.length_c   1.000
_cell.angle_alpha   90.00
_cell.angle_beta   90.00
_cell.angle_gamma   90.00
#
_symmetry.space_group_name_H-M   'P 1'
#
loop_
_entity.id
_entity.type
_entity.pdbx_description
1 polymer ?
#
loop_
_entity_poly.entity_id
_entity_poly.type
_entity_poly.pdbx_seq_one_letter_code
_entity_poly.pdbx_strand_id
1 'polypeptide(L)'
;MIFKKLVIGLASGLAITLGATIAQAADDSPAPTAPLYAAKGDQTCLKCHDDEKVSVILKTPHGVKTDVRTPAANHGCESCHGASPEHIASKGKDKAPTAVRFSGPNASPVAERNAVCLTCHENGNRMNWQGSQHAANDVACSSCHTVHAKKDPILVKTTQPDKCFTCHSQQRAESFQRSHHPVREGKVSCADCHNVHGSPGPKLVKEFTINETCYNCHAEKRGPMLFEHEPVRENCDNCHTPHGSSQAAMLTERQPYLCSGCHSDSTSASSGSFFGGHGSLPGGTAGVSNIMNNRSCLNCHSQIHGSNSSRGEGFLR
;
A
#
# COMPACT_ATOMS: atom_id res chain seq x y z
N MET A 1 -1.39 -33.58 45.86
CA MET A 1 -2.02 -34.08 47.10
C MET A 1 -3.26 -34.86 46.71
N ILE A 2 -3.31 -36.16 47.06
CA ILE A 2 -4.52 -36.92 47.47
C ILE A 2 -5.60 -37.15 46.40
N PHE A 3 -6.07 -38.35 46.03
CA PHE A 3 -5.82 -39.75 46.42
C PHE A 3 -6.33 -40.67 45.29
N LYS A 4 -5.81 -41.90 45.25
CA LYS A 4 -6.19 -43.02 44.38
C LYS A 4 -7.39 -43.80 44.94
N LYS A 5 -8.19 -44.37 44.03
CA LYS A 5 -8.86 -45.71 44.05
C LYS A 5 -10.00 -46.02 45.04
N LEU A 6 -11.10 -46.54 44.49
CA LEU A 6 -11.88 -47.75 44.85
C LEU A 6 -13.14 -47.76 43.93
N VAL A 7 -13.80 -48.82 43.46
CA VAL A 7 -13.66 -50.29 43.40
C VAL A 7 -14.89 -50.81 42.62
N ILE A 8 -14.73 -51.91 41.86
CA ILE A 8 -15.65 -53.06 41.58
C ILE A 8 -17.16 -52.75 41.41
N GLY A 9 -17.92 -53.23 40.43
CA GLY A 9 -17.81 -54.35 39.51
C GLY A 9 -19.24 -54.79 39.07
N LEU A 10 -19.31 -55.41 37.88
CA LEU A 10 -20.39 -56.20 37.27
C LEU A 10 -21.86 -56.03 37.72
N ALA A 11 -22.72 -55.66 36.76
CA ALA A 11 -24.00 -56.35 36.55
C ALA A 11 -24.45 -56.19 35.09
N SER A 12 -24.54 -57.33 34.39
CA SER A 12 -25.09 -57.47 33.05
C SER A 12 -26.57 -57.12 33.04
N GLY A 13 -26.97 -56.16 32.19
CA GLY A 13 -28.36 -55.78 31.95
C GLY A 13 -28.57 -55.51 30.46
N LEU A 14 -29.27 -56.45 29.82
CA LEU A 14 -29.66 -56.45 28.41
C LEU A 14 -30.59 -55.25 28.13
N ALA A 15 -30.10 -54.21 27.44
CA ALA A 15 -30.90 -53.07 27.00
C ALA A 15 -31.09 -53.13 25.47
N ILE A 16 -32.31 -53.45 25.08
CA ILE A 16 -32.83 -53.42 23.71
C ILE A 16 -32.79 -51.97 23.22
N THR A 17 -31.93 -51.67 22.24
CA THR A 17 -31.89 -50.36 21.59
C THR A 17 -32.83 -50.35 20.40
N LEU A 18 -33.97 -49.65 20.55
CA LEU A 18 -34.82 -49.25 19.43
C LEU A 18 -34.03 -48.28 18.53
N GLY A 19 -33.77 -48.68 17.29
CA GLY A 19 -33.21 -47.81 16.27
C GLY A 19 -34.24 -46.76 15.85
N ALA A 20 -34.05 -45.52 16.29
CA ALA A 20 -34.72 -44.36 15.72
C ALA A 20 -33.86 -43.83 14.57
N THR A 21 -34.23 -44.16 13.33
CA THR A 21 -33.70 -43.52 12.13
C THR A 21 -34.22 -42.09 12.08
N ILE A 22 -33.35 -41.12 12.31
CA ILE A 22 -33.63 -39.71 12.06
C ILE A 22 -33.55 -39.53 10.54
N ALA A 23 -34.71 -39.43 9.89
CA ALA A 23 -34.79 -39.05 8.49
C ALA A 23 -34.39 -37.56 8.38
N GLN A 24 -33.23 -37.31 7.77
CA GLN A 24 -32.80 -35.97 7.40
C GLN A 24 -33.76 -35.48 6.30
N ALA A 25 -34.61 -34.50 6.62
CA ALA A 25 -35.39 -33.81 5.59
C ALA A 25 -34.41 -33.06 4.67
N ALA A 26 -34.37 -33.45 3.40
CA ALA A 26 -33.66 -32.71 2.37
C ALA A 26 -34.39 -31.37 2.17
N ASP A 27 -33.65 -30.28 2.33
CA ASP A 27 -34.10 -28.93 2.05
C ASP A 27 -34.26 -28.79 0.53
N ASP A 28 -35.50 -28.83 0.05
CA ASP A 28 -35.90 -28.82 -1.36
C ASP A 28 -35.90 -27.37 -1.92
N SER A 29 -34.88 -26.60 -1.55
CA SER A 29 -34.65 -25.26 -2.08
C SER A 29 -34.31 -25.36 -3.58
N PRO A 30 -35.03 -24.67 -4.48
CA PRO A 30 -34.76 -24.75 -5.91
C PRO A 30 -33.29 -24.39 -6.18
N ALA A 31 -32.59 -25.25 -6.93
CA ALA A 31 -31.25 -24.93 -7.40
C ALA A 31 -31.27 -23.55 -8.09
N PRO A 32 -30.31 -22.65 -7.80
CA PRO A 32 -30.29 -21.34 -8.43
C PRO A 32 -30.27 -21.50 -9.95
N THR A 33 -31.26 -20.90 -10.62
CA THR A 33 -31.33 -20.89 -12.09
C THR A 33 -30.05 -20.23 -12.61
N ALA A 34 -29.39 -20.90 -13.56
CA ALA A 34 -28.13 -20.41 -14.12
C ALA A 34 -28.29 -18.96 -14.64
N PRO A 35 -27.28 -18.09 -14.47
CA PRO A 35 -27.40 -16.68 -14.87
C PRO A 35 -27.71 -16.57 -16.37
N LEU A 36 -28.75 -15.79 -16.71
CA LEU A 36 -29.17 -15.57 -18.10
C LEU A 36 -28.34 -14.47 -18.75
N TYR A 37 -27.16 -14.85 -19.26
CA TYR A 37 -26.32 -13.96 -20.06
C TYR A 37 -26.93 -13.65 -21.44
N ALA A 38 -26.57 -12.50 -22.00
CA ALA A 38 -27.04 -12.04 -23.30
C ALA A 38 -26.53 -12.93 -24.44
N ALA A 39 -27.45 -13.51 -25.21
CA ALA A 39 -27.13 -14.46 -26.27
C ALA A 39 -26.24 -13.91 -27.40
N LYS A 40 -26.21 -12.58 -27.63
CA LYS A 40 -25.34 -11.92 -28.61
C LYS A 40 -24.12 -11.23 -27.96
N GLY A 41 -23.85 -11.50 -26.69
CA GLY A 41 -22.79 -10.87 -25.89
C GLY A 41 -22.85 -9.34 -25.96
N ASP A 42 -21.68 -8.72 -26.10
CA ASP A 42 -21.49 -7.25 -26.16
C ASP A 42 -22.38 -6.54 -27.17
N GLN A 43 -22.71 -7.18 -28.30
CA GLN A 43 -23.57 -6.58 -29.33
C GLN A 43 -24.97 -6.26 -28.80
N THR A 44 -25.41 -6.93 -27.74
CA THR A 44 -26.69 -6.62 -27.08
C THR A 44 -26.60 -5.28 -26.36
N CYS A 45 -25.50 -5.06 -25.65
CA CYS A 45 -25.26 -3.87 -24.84
C CYS A 45 -24.96 -2.64 -25.71
N LEU A 46 -24.11 -2.81 -26.72
CA LEU A 46 -23.66 -1.76 -27.63
C LEU A 46 -24.77 -1.19 -28.53
N LYS A 47 -25.98 -1.77 -28.55
CA LYS A 47 -27.13 -1.16 -29.25
C LYS A 47 -27.63 0.12 -28.57
N CYS A 48 -27.41 0.23 -27.27
CA CYS A 48 -27.83 1.38 -26.46
C CYS A 48 -26.63 2.10 -25.81
N HIS A 49 -25.51 1.40 -25.63
CA HIS A 49 -24.26 1.93 -25.05
C HIS A 49 -23.15 1.96 -26.11
N ASP A 50 -23.35 2.68 -27.21
CA ASP A 50 -22.41 2.81 -28.32
C ASP A 50 -21.44 4.00 -28.17
N ASP A 51 -21.54 4.75 -27.07
CA ASP A 51 -20.69 5.90 -26.84
C ASP A 51 -19.21 5.51 -26.69
N GLU A 52 -18.32 6.44 -27.05
CA GLU A 52 -16.88 6.18 -27.01
C GLU A 52 -16.38 5.88 -25.59
N LYS A 53 -16.99 6.46 -24.56
CA LYS A 53 -16.55 6.25 -23.17
C LYS A 53 -16.81 4.80 -22.74
N VAL A 54 -17.90 4.19 -23.16
CA VAL A 54 -18.16 2.77 -22.88
C VAL A 54 -17.32 1.89 -23.79
N SER A 55 -17.34 2.11 -25.11
CA SER A 55 -16.73 1.21 -26.09
C SER A 55 -15.19 1.19 -26.08
N VAL A 56 -14.52 2.17 -25.46
CA VAL A 56 -13.05 2.21 -25.37
C VAL A 56 -12.44 0.98 -24.69
N ILE A 57 -13.16 0.32 -23.78
CA ILE A 57 -12.73 -0.91 -23.10
C ILE A 57 -12.36 -2.00 -24.10
N LEU A 58 -13.04 -2.04 -25.26
CA LEU A 58 -12.81 -3.03 -26.32
C LEU A 58 -11.44 -2.84 -27.01
N LYS A 59 -10.80 -1.70 -26.79
CA LYS A 59 -9.44 -1.38 -27.29
C LYS A 59 -8.35 -1.61 -26.23
N THR A 60 -8.71 -2.16 -25.07
CA THR A 60 -7.79 -2.44 -23.95
C THR A 60 -7.50 -3.94 -23.87
N PRO A 61 -6.58 -4.41 -22.99
CA PRO A 61 -6.37 -5.83 -22.76
C PRO A 61 -7.64 -6.61 -22.39
N HIS A 62 -8.61 -5.99 -21.70
CA HIS A 62 -9.89 -6.64 -21.38
C HIS A 62 -10.79 -6.87 -22.60
N GLY A 63 -10.54 -6.16 -23.71
CA GLY A 63 -11.27 -6.25 -24.97
C GLY A 63 -10.77 -7.34 -25.93
N VAL A 64 -9.70 -8.07 -25.58
CA VAL A 64 -9.01 -9.00 -26.49
C VAL A 64 -9.74 -10.34 -26.58
N LYS A 65 -10.63 -10.49 -27.56
CA LYS A 65 -11.45 -11.70 -27.76
C LYS A 65 -10.69 -13.00 -28.00
N THR A 66 -9.44 -12.93 -28.45
CA THR A 66 -8.61 -14.11 -28.72
C THR A 66 -7.92 -14.66 -27.47
N ASP A 67 -7.89 -13.91 -26.36
CA ASP A 67 -7.34 -14.38 -25.09
C ASP A 67 -8.48 -14.81 -24.16
N VAL A 68 -8.59 -16.12 -23.95
CA VAL A 68 -9.64 -16.78 -23.15
C VAL A 68 -9.72 -16.29 -21.69
N ARG A 69 -8.65 -15.65 -21.19
CA ARG A 69 -8.62 -15.10 -19.82
C ARG A 69 -9.32 -13.75 -19.73
N THR A 70 -9.66 -13.13 -20.85
CA THR A 70 -10.24 -11.79 -20.86
C THR A 70 -11.76 -11.83 -20.77
N PRO A 71 -12.39 -10.76 -20.23
CA PRO A 71 -13.84 -10.61 -20.27
C PRO A 71 -14.42 -10.78 -21.68
N ALA A 72 -13.80 -10.16 -22.69
CA ALA A 72 -14.29 -10.16 -24.07
C ALA A 72 -14.32 -11.54 -24.75
N ALA A 73 -13.50 -12.49 -24.29
CA ALA A 73 -13.54 -13.87 -24.77
C ALA A 73 -14.60 -14.74 -24.06
N ASN A 74 -15.17 -14.25 -22.95
CA ASN A 74 -16.17 -14.96 -22.13
C ASN A 74 -17.56 -14.30 -22.29
N HIS A 75 -18.07 -13.61 -21.27
CA HIS A 75 -19.38 -12.95 -21.27
C HIS A 75 -19.31 -11.45 -21.59
N GLY A 76 -18.15 -10.96 -22.02
CA GLY A 76 -17.95 -9.58 -22.45
C GLY A 76 -18.30 -8.58 -21.35
N CYS A 77 -19.20 -7.65 -21.64
CA CYS A 77 -19.70 -6.64 -20.69
C CYS A 77 -20.22 -7.30 -19.39
N GLU A 78 -20.90 -8.43 -19.51
CA GLU A 78 -21.54 -9.12 -18.38
C GLU A 78 -20.53 -9.89 -17.52
N SER A 79 -19.31 -10.12 -17.99
CA SER A 79 -18.23 -10.64 -17.12
C SER A 79 -17.87 -9.65 -16.01
N CYS A 80 -18.12 -8.36 -16.21
CA CYS A 80 -17.89 -7.34 -15.18
C CYS A 80 -19.19 -6.78 -14.58
N HIS A 81 -20.22 -6.60 -15.40
CA HIS A 81 -21.50 -6.01 -14.98
C HIS A 81 -22.53 -7.04 -14.50
N GLY A 82 -22.21 -8.34 -14.62
CA GLY A 82 -23.09 -9.46 -14.32
C GLY A 82 -24.22 -9.64 -15.33
N ALA A 83 -24.82 -10.84 -15.35
CA ALA A 83 -26.01 -11.12 -16.16
C ALA A 83 -27.13 -10.13 -15.80
N SER A 84 -27.65 -9.41 -16.80
CA SER A 84 -28.59 -8.31 -16.57
C SER A 84 -29.83 -8.38 -17.47
N PRO A 85 -30.63 -9.47 -17.45
CA PRO A 85 -31.79 -9.62 -18.34
C PRO A 85 -32.89 -8.57 -18.09
N GLU A 86 -33.12 -8.19 -16.83
CA GLU A 86 -34.09 -7.14 -16.47
C GLU A 86 -33.64 -5.76 -16.98
N HIS A 87 -32.34 -5.48 -16.91
CA HIS A 87 -31.77 -4.27 -17.49
C HIS A 87 -32.01 -4.25 -19.00
N ILE A 88 -31.76 -5.36 -19.70
CA ILE A 88 -31.97 -5.44 -21.16
C ILE A 88 -33.46 -5.23 -21.52
N ALA A 89 -34.37 -5.82 -20.75
CA ALA A 89 -35.81 -5.78 -21.01
C ALA A 89 -36.47 -4.43 -20.69
N SER A 90 -35.97 -3.71 -19.69
CA SER A 90 -36.56 -2.43 -19.23
C SER A 90 -36.13 -1.22 -20.08
N LYS A 91 -36.95 -0.16 -20.09
CA LYS A 91 -36.74 1.08 -20.85
C LYS A 91 -37.15 2.31 -20.03
N GLY A 92 -36.66 3.49 -20.41
CA GLY A 92 -37.10 4.76 -19.85
C GLY A 92 -36.67 4.97 -18.40
N LYS A 93 -37.52 5.64 -17.61
CA LYS A 93 -37.23 6.00 -16.21
C LYS A 93 -37.20 4.79 -15.26
N ASP A 94 -37.84 3.68 -15.67
CA ASP A 94 -37.91 2.42 -14.92
C ASP A 94 -36.81 1.43 -15.36
N LYS A 95 -35.71 1.93 -15.94
CA LYS A 95 -34.57 1.09 -16.35
C LYS A 95 -33.98 0.40 -15.14
N ALA A 96 -34.12 -0.93 -15.08
CA ALA A 96 -33.50 -1.73 -14.05
C ALA A 96 -31.98 -1.57 -14.11
N PRO A 97 -31.29 -1.52 -12.97
CA PRO A 97 -29.83 -1.48 -12.94
C PRO A 97 -29.20 -2.77 -13.47
N THR A 98 -27.94 -2.70 -13.92
CA THR A 98 -27.12 -3.91 -14.10
C THR A 98 -26.81 -4.54 -12.75
N ALA A 99 -26.49 -5.85 -12.74
CA ALA A 99 -26.21 -6.57 -11.51
C ALA A 99 -25.06 -5.94 -10.71
N VAL A 100 -23.95 -5.60 -11.37
CA VAL A 100 -22.80 -4.90 -10.77
C VAL A 100 -22.64 -3.51 -11.35
N ARG A 101 -22.51 -2.52 -10.45
CA ARG A 101 -22.35 -1.10 -10.77
C ARG A 101 -21.14 -0.54 -10.04
N PHE A 102 -20.17 -0.02 -10.80
CA PHE A 102 -18.89 0.44 -10.25
C PHE A 102 -18.86 1.91 -9.85
N SER A 103 -19.87 2.70 -10.21
CA SER A 103 -19.94 4.12 -9.87
C SER A 103 -21.37 4.64 -9.91
N GLY A 104 -21.58 5.86 -9.40
CA GLY A 104 -22.87 6.55 -9.39
C GLY A 104 -23.69 6.33 -8.10
N PRO A 105 -24.88 6.95 -8.01
CA PRO A 105 -25.71 6.95 -6.80
C PRO A 105 -26.24 5.56 -6.43
N ASN A 106 -26.29 4.64 -7.39
CA ASN A 106 -26.74 3.26 -7.22
C ASN A 106 -25.58 2.25 -7.34
N ALA A 107 -24.35 2.65 -6.99
CA ALA A 107 -23.20 1.74 -7.04
C ALA A 107 -23.43 0.50 -6.14
N SER A 108 -22.99 -0.66 -6.62
CA SER A 108 -23.02 -1.89 -5.82
C SER A 108 -22.08 -1.76 -4.61
N PRO A 109 -22.30 -2.55 -3.53
CA PRO A 109 -21.39 -2.62 -2.40
C PRO A 109 -19.92 -2.83 -2.84
N VAL A 110 -18.98 -2.26 -2.08
CA VAL A 110 -17.55 -2.32 -2.42
C VAL A 110 -17.06 -3.76 -2.53
N ALA A 111 -17.50 -4.64 -1.64
CA ALA A 111 -17.15 -6.06 -1.66
C ALA A 111 -17.53 -6.73 -2.99
N GLU A 112 -18.75 -6.50 -3.50
CA GLU A 112 -19.19 -7.03 -4.80
C GLU A 112 -18.36 -6.47 -5.95
N ARG A 113 -18.11 -5.16 -5.94
CA ARG A 113 -17.29 -4.51 -6.98
C ARG A 113 -15.86 -5.05 -7.02
N ASN A 114 -15.25 -5.25 -5.86
CA ASN A 114 -13.89 -5.78 -5.76
C ASN A 114 -13.85 -7.26 -6.12
N ALA A 115 -14.84 -8.05 -5.72
CA ALA A 115 -14.93 -9.47 -6.03
C ALA A 115 -14.86 -9.72 -7.55
N VAL A 116 -15.56 -8.92 -8.35
CA VAL A 116 -15.49 -9.02 -9.82
C VAL A 116 -14.05 -8.96 -10.32
N CYS A 117 -13.27 -8.00 -9.83
CA CYS A 117 -11.86 -7.86 -10.25
C CYS A 117 -11.00 -8.99 -9.70
N LEU A 118 -11.21 -9.39 -8.45
CA LEU A 118 -10.39 -10.37 -7.75
C LEU A 118 -10.55 -11.78 -8.32
N THR A 119 -11.71 -12.13 -8.90
CA THR A 119 -11.87 -13.43 -9.59
C THR A 119 -10.79 -13.70 -10.66
N CYS A 120 -10.18 -12.65 -11.22
CA CYS A 120 -9.08 -12.74 -12.19
C CYS A 120 -7.76 -12.09 -11.71
N HIS A 121 -7.81 -11.14 -10.77
CA HIS A 121 -6.67 -10.31 -10.35
C HIS A 121 -6.22 -10.51 -8.89
N GLU A 122 -6.25 -11.73 -8.39
CA GLU A 122 -5.73 -12.08 -7.05
C GLU A 122 -4.20 -12.21 -6.98
N ASN A 123 -3.53 -12.35 -8.11
CA ASN A 123 -2.11 -12.67 -8.17
C ASN A 123 -1.17 -11.44 -8.23
N GLY A 124 0.13 -11.71 -8.01
CA GLY A 124 1.20 -10.72 -8.12
C GLY A 124 1.10 -9.65 -7.04
N ASN A 125 1.02 -8.37 -7.44
CA ASN A 125 0.96 -7.27 -6.50
C ASN A 125 -0.29 -7.29 -5.59
N ARG A 126 -1.32 -8.09 -5.88
CA ARG A 126 -2.58 -8.15 -5.11
C ARG A 126 -2.66 -9.31 -4.12
N MET A 127 -1.62 -10.14 -4.01
CA MET A 127 -1.65 -11.32 -3.13
C MET A 127 -1.92 -10.98 -1.65
N ASN A 128 -1.57 -9.76 -1.22
CA ASN A 128 -1.79 -9.28 0.15
C ASN A 128 -3.00 -8.33 0.26
N TRP A 129 -3.90 -8.29 -0.73
CA TRP A 129 -5.03 -7.36 -0.77
C TRP A 129 -5.92 -7.46 0.44
N GLN A 130 -6.28 -8.68 0.84
CA GLN A 130 -7.24 -8.97 1.89
C GLN A 130 -6.75 -8.49 3.26
N GLY A 131 -5.43 -8.37 3.45
CA GLY A 131 -4.82 -7.81 4.67
C GLY A 131 -4.38 -6.34 4.52
N SER A 132 -4.63 -5.70 3.38
CA SER A 132 -4.17 -4.34 3.11
C SER A 132 -5.05 -3.29 3.80
N GLN A 133 -4.46 -2.14 4.13
CA GLN A 133 -5.21 -1.02 4.72
C GLN A 133 -6.30 -0.50 3.77
N HIS A 134 -6.11 -0.55 2.45
CA HIS A 134 -7.15 -0.14 1.51
C HIS A 134 -8.34 -1.10 1.51
N ALA A 135 -8.12 -2.41 1.56
CA ALA A 135 -9.21 -3.37 1.68
C ALA A 135 -9.96 -3.22 3.01
N ALA A 136 -9.22 -3.05 4.12
CA ALA A 136 -9.79 -2.87 5.45
C ALA A 136 -10.59 -1.57 5.62
N ASN A 137 -10.44 -0.60 4.71
CA ASN A 137 -11.16 0.68 4.71
C ASN A 137 -12.14 0.80 3.53
N ASP A 138 -12.64 -0.33 3.01
CA ASP A 138 -13.66 -0.38 1.95
C ASP A 138 -13.30 0.45 0.70
N VAL A 139 -12.01 0.47 0.32
CA VAL A 139 -11.58 1.10 -0.93
C VAL A 139 -11.85 0.15 -2.09
N ALA A 140 -12.65 0.60 -3.06
CA ALA A 140 -12.92 -0.18 -4.27
C ALA A 140 -11.78 -0.06 -5.30
N CYS A 141 -11.50 -1.11 -6.08
CA CYS A 141 -10.53 -1.07 -7.18
C CYS A 141 -10.87 0.06 -8.18
N SER A 142 -12.15 0.20 -8.49
CA SER A 142 -12.71 1.24 -9.38
C SER A 142 -12.71 2.64 -8.78
N SER A 143 -12.40 2.78 -7.48
CA SER A 143 -12.12 4.09 -6.91
C SER A 143 -10.80 4.64 -7.41
N CYS A 144 -9.84 3.80 -7.83
CA CYS A 144 -8.52 4.21 -8.34
C CYS A 144 -8.35 3.94 -9.84
N HIS A 145 -8.73 2.74 -10.28
CA HIS A 145 -8.55 2.28 -11.66
C HIS A 145 -9.71 2.70 -12.56
N THR A 146 -9.39 3.20 -13.75
CA THR A 146 -10.38 3.49 -14.80
C THR A 146 -10.23 2.49 -15.94
N VAL A 147 -11.13 1.51 -16.01
CA VAL A 147 -11.10 0.45 -17.04
C VAL A 147 -11.65 0.93 -18.38
N HIS A 148 -12.63 1.83 -18.37
CA HIS A 148 -13.16 2.52 -19.55
C HIS A 148 -12.24 3.66 -20.00
N ALA A 149 -10.95 3.36 -20.18
CA ALA A 149 -9.95 4.26 -20.71
C ALA A 149 -8.89 3.47 -21.47
N LYS A 150 -8.37 4.03 -22.58
CA LYS A 150 -7.28 3.39 -23.34
C LYS A 150 -6.05 3.13 -22.46
N LYS A 151 -5.78 4.08 -21.56
CA LYS A 151 -4.72 4.01 -20.58
C LYS A 151 -5.26 4.51 -19.26
N ASP A 152 -5.11 3.69 -18.22
CA ASP A 152 -5.57 4.03 -16.89
C ASP A 152 -4.68 5.13 -16.27
N PRO A 153 -5.25 6.28 -15.85
CA PRO A 153 -4.46 7.38 -15.30
C PRO A 153 -3.66 7.01 -14.03
N ILE A 154 -4.10 6.03 -13.24
CA ILE A 154 -3.36 5.62 -12.03
C ILE A 154 -2.04 4.90 -12.36
N LEU A 155 -1.91 4.38 -13.59
CA LEU A 155 -0.70 3.71 -14.07
C LEU A 155 0.32 4.70 -14.67
N VAL A 156 -0.03 5.98 -14.76
CA VAL A 156 0.84 7.02 -15.30
C VAL A 156 1.48 7.79 -14.14
N LYS A 157 2.82 7.78 -14.07
CA LYS A 157 3.59 8.37 -12.96
C LYS A 157 3.23 9.83 -12.66
N THR A 158 2.95 10.63 -13.69
CA THR A 158 2.65 12.06 -13.54
C THR A 158 1.24 12.35 -13.03
N THR A 159 0.29 11.44 -13.22
CA THR A 159 -1.12 11.62 -12.80
C THR A 159 -1.50 10.77 -11.60
N GLN A 160 -0.69 9.76 -11.26
CA GLN A 160 -0.92 8.91 -10.09
C GLN A 160 -1.01 9.70 -8.77
N PRO A 161 -0.11 10.66 -8.47
CA PRO A 161 -0.13 11.35 -7.18
C PRO A 161 -1.46 12.07 -6.92
N ASP A 162 -2.05 12.68 -7.95
CA ASP A 162 -3.32 13.41 -7.83
C ASP A 162 -4.44 12.52 -7.29
N LYS A 163 -4.44 11.24 -7.69
CA LYS A 163 -5.43 10.28 -7.22
C LYS A 163 -5.19 9.85 -5.77
N CYS A 164 -3.93 9.69 -5.37
CA CYS A 164 -3.59 9.38 -3.98
C CYS A 164 -3.92 10.56 -3.06
N PHE A 165 -3.64 11.78 -3.51
CA PHE A 165 -3.82 13.02 -2.76
C PHE A 165 -5.28 13.40 -2.50
N THR A 166 -6.25 12.75 -3.13
CA THR A 166 -7.67 12.94 -2.77
C THR A 166 -7.97 12.49 -1.34
N CYS A 167 -7.19 11.53 -0.82
CA CYS A 167 -7.34 11.00 0.53
C CYS A 167 -6.08 11.25 1.38
N HIS A 168 -4.89 11.12 0.80
CA HIS A 168 -3.60 11.30 1.49
C HIS A 168 -3.15 12.77 1.50
N SER A 169 -3.92 13.61 2.19
CA SER A 169 -3.70 15.06 2.26
C SER A 169 -2.39 15.45 2.97
N GLN A 170 -1.96 14.65 3.96
CA GLN A 170 -0.68 14.86 4.63
C GLN A 170 0.49 14.67 3.67
N GLN A 171 0.53 13.55 2.94
CA GLN A 171 1.59 13.28 1.96
C GLN A 171 1.56 14.32 0.83
N ARG A 172 0.37 14.80 0.46
CA ARG A 172 0.23 15.95 -0.43
C ARG A 172 1.00 17.13 0.13
N ALA A 173 0.74 17.56 1.37
CA ALA A 173 1.42 18.69 1.99
C ALA A 173 2.95 18.48 2.13
N GLU A 174 3.38 17.28 2.53
CA GLU A 174 4.80 16.90 2.65
C GLU A 174 5.52 17.02 1.30
N SER A 175 4.86 16.66 0.20
CA SER A 175 5.41 16.81 -1.16
C SER A 175 5.61 18.27 -1.60
N PHE A 176 5.10 19.27 -0.87
CA PHE A 176 5.37 20.69 -1.12
C PHE A 176 6.45 21.27 -0.20
N GLN A 177 7.02 20.47 0.70
CA GLN A 177 8.07 20.95 1.59
C GLN A 177 9.36 21.30 0.82
N ARG A 178 10.29 22.03 1.44
CA ARG A 178 11.52 22.44 0.75
C ARG A 178 12.37 21.28 0.22
N SER A 179 12.28 20.13 0.88
CA SER A 179 13.05 18.92 0.59
C SER A 179 12.06 17.78 0.57
N HIS A 180 11.91 17.13 -0.58
CA HIS A 180 11.02 15.99 -0.78
C HIS A 180 11.59 15.11 -1.90
N HIS A 181 11.11 13.87 -1.99
CA HIS A 181 11.33 13.08 -3.18
C HIS A 181 10.59 13.72 -4.37
N PRO A 182 11.11 13.59 -5.61
CA PRO A 182 10.59 14.32 -6.76
C PRO A 182 9.30 13.71 -7.36
N VAL A 183 8.26 13.56 -6.52
CA VAL A 183 6.95 13.02 -6.88
C VAL A 183 6.17 14.02 -7.72
N ARG A 184 6.21 15.31 -7.35
CA ARG A 184 5.51 16.38 -8.08
C ARG A 184 6.13 16.68 -9.44
N GLU A 185 7.43 16.45 -9.56
CA GLU A 185 8.20 16.56 -10.80
C GLU A 185 8.02 15.31 -11.68
N GLY A 186 7.29 14.29 -11.22
CA GLY A 186 6.99 13.07 -11.98
C GLY A 186 8.17 12.13 -12.20
N LYS A 187 9.29 12.33 -11.47
CA LYS A 187 10.48 11.47 -11.58
C LYS A 187 10.31 10.17 -10.80
N VAL A 188 9.60 10.24 -9.69
CA VAL A 188 9.15 9.09 -8.90
C VAL A 188 7.65 9.22 -8.62
N SER A 189 7.04 8.14 -8.15
CA SER A 189 5.61 8.05 -7.87
C SER A 189 5.39 7.27 -6.57
N CYS A 190 4.20 7.39 -5.98
CA CYS A 190 3.85 6.69 -4.74
C CYS A 190 4.08 5.17 -4.88
N ALA A 191 3.72 4.64 -6.05
CA ALA A 191 3.87 3.24 -6.40
C ALA A 191 5.32 2.82 -6.71
N ASP A 192 6.31 3.72 -6.69
CA ASP A 192 7.72 3.30 -6.75
C ASP A 192 8.17 2.71 -5.40
N CYS A 193 7.66 3.25 -4.28
CA CYS A 193 7.96 2.77 -2.92
C CYS A 193 6.87 1.86 -2.33
N HIS A 194 5.59 2.16 -2.59
CA HIS A 194 4.46 1.44 -1.98
C HIS A 194 3.82 0.43 -2.94
N ASN A 195 3.33 -0.68 -2.38
CA ASN A 195 2.32 -1.52 -3.04
C ASN A 195 0.96 -1.27 -2.38
N VAL A 196 0.16 -0.41 -3.01
CA VAL A 196 -1.17 0.00 -2.53
C VAL A 196 -2.18 -1.13 -2.44
N HIS A 197 -1.89 -2.27 -3.07
CA HIS A 197 -2.74 -3.46 -3.01
C HIS A 197 -2.36 -4.38 -1.84
N GLY A 198 -1.41 -4.03 -0.98
CA GLY A 198 -0.94 -4.89 0.11
C GLY A 198 0.51 -5.29 -0.07
N SER A 199 1.28 -5.25 1.01
CA SER A 199 2.69 -5.65 1.06
C SER A 199 3.01 -6.27 2.41
N PRO A 200 3.97 -7.21 2.50
CA PRO A 200 4.49 -7.67 3.79
C PRO A 200 5.29 -6.57 4.53
N GLY A 201 5.75 -5.53 3.82
CA GLY A 201 6.49 -4.41 4.41
C GLY A 201 5.62 -3.49 5.27
N PRO A 202 6.22 -2.79 6.25
CA PRO A 202 5.50 -1.82 7.07
C PRO A 202 4.94 -0.69 6.20
N LYS A 203 3.77 -0.16 6.55
CA LYS A 203 3.14 0.97 5.83
C LYS A 203 3.01 0.71 4.31
N LEU A 204 2.84 -0.55 3.91
CA LEU A 204 2.72 -0.99 2.51
C LEU A 204 3.93 -0.69 1.61
N VAL A 205 5.13 -0.49 2.15
CA VAL A 205 6.33 -0.42 1.30
C VAL A 205 6.57 -1.76 0.61
N LYS A 206 7.10 -1.76 -0.62
CA LYS A 206 7.18 -2.97 -1.45
C LYS A 206 8.07 -4.07 -0.88
N GLU A 207 9.19 -3.67 -0.26
CA GLU A 207 10.12 -4.62 0.34
C GLU A 207 9.74 -4.91 1.79
N PHE A 208 10.35 -5.94 2.37
CA PHE A 208 10.08 -6.34 3.76
C PHE A 208 10.47 -5.28 4.80
N THR A 209 11.38 -4.38 4.45
CA THR A 209 11.85 -3.30 5.34
C THR A 209 11.90 -1.97 4.60
N ILE A 210 11.94 -0.89 5.37
CA ILE A 210 12.09 0.47 4.83
C ILE A 210 13.45 0.59 4.11
N ASN A 211 14.53 0.08 4.73
CA ASN A 211 15.87 0.14 4.17
C ASN A 211 15.99 -0.54 2.81
N GLU A 212 15.46 -1.76 2.66
CA GLU A 212 15.49 -2.47 1.37
C GLU A 212 14.71 -1.70 0.30
N THR A 213 13.59 -1.06 0.67
CA THR A 213 12.86 -0.18 -0.26
C THR A 213 13.70 1.04 -0.67
N CYS A 214 14.47 1.63 0.25
CA CYS A 214 15.38 2.73 -0.04
C CYS A 214 16.52 2.30 -0.96
N TYR A 215 17.10 1.11 -0.75
CA TYR A 215 18.23 0.59 -1.52
C TYR A 215 17.92 0.29 -2.99
N ASN A 216 16.64 0.17 -3.35
CA ASN A 216 16.21 0.09 -4.76
C ASN A 216 16.69 1.29 -5.59
N CYS A 217 16.94 2.44 -4.96
CA CYS A 217 17.50 3.63 -5.59
C CYS A 217 18.81 4.10 -4.94
N HIS A 218 18.90 4.03 -3.61
CA HIS A 218 20.05 4.47 -2.82
C HIS A 218 21.01 3.30 -2.50
N ALA A 219 21.37 2.55 -3.54
CA ALA A 219 22.20 1.35 -3.40
C ALA A 219 23.58 1.64 -2.79
N GLU A 220 24.09 2.87 -2.94
CA GLU A 220 25.35 3.32 -2.34
C GLU A 220 25.33 3.39 -0.82
N LYS A 221 24.14 3.32 -0.20
CA LYS A 221 23.95 3.30 1.25
C LYS A 221 23.79 1.90 1.82
N ARG A 222 23.77 0.88 0.95
CA ARG A 222 23.63 -0.51 1.38
C ARG A 222 24.94 -1.04 1.97
N GLY A 223 24.85 -1.63 3.15
CA GLY A 223 25.95 -2.31 3.82
C GLY A 223 26.26 -3.72 3.26
N PRO A 224 27.19 -4.47 3.88
CA PRO A 224 27.86 -4.11 5.13
C PRO A 224 29.01 -3.11 4.90
N MET A 225 29.08 -2.06 5.73
CA MET A 225 30.27 -1.21 5.80
C MET A 225 31.19 -1.67 6.93
N LEU A 226 32.49 -1.34 6.87
CA LEU A 226 33.45 -1.68 7.94
C LEU A 226 33.06 -1.02 9.28
N PHE A 227 32.61 0.23 9.21
CA PHE A 227 32.05 0.99 10.33
C PHE A 227 30.66 1.46 9.92
N GLU A 228 29.62 0.86 10.49
CA GLU A 228 28.23 1.24 10.22
C GLU A 228 27.75 2.25 11.26
N HIS A 229 26.97 3.23 10.82
CA HIS A 229 26.24 4.09 11.76
C HIS A 229 24.94 3.38 12.15
N GLU A 230 24.83 3.00 13.42
CA GLU A 230 23.76 2.10 13.92
C GLU A 230 22.33 2.51 13.46
N PRO A 231 21.86 3.76 13.67
CA PRO A 231 20.58 4.24 13.13
C PRO A 231 20.33 3.99 11.64
N VAL A 232 21.37 4.04 10.80
CA VAL A 232 21.27 3.84 9.36
C VAL A 232 21.09 2.36 9.04
N ARG A 233 21.81 1.49 9.75
CA ARG A 233 21.68 0.03 9.63
C ARG A 233 20.28 -0.44 10.02
N GLU A 234 19.72 0.15 11.07
CA GLU A 234 18.40 -0.20 11.59
C GLU A 234 17.26 0.31 10.70
N ASN A 235 17.18 1.63 10.49
CA ASN A 235 16.07 2.22 9.74
C ASN A 235 16.37 3.64 9.23
N CYS A 236 16.28 3.85 7.91
CA CYS A 236 16.46 5.16 7.30
C CYS A 236 15.45 6.21 7.82
N ASP A 237 14.25 5.80 8.26
CA ASP A 237 13.22 6.72 8.76
C ASP A 237 13.47 7.25 10.18
N ASN A 238 14.51 6.77 10.86
CA ASN A 238 15.00 7.35 12.12
C ASN A 238 15.47 8.80 11.95
N CYS A 239 16.06 9.11 10.79
CA CYS A 239 16.61 10.42 10.48
C CYS A 239 15.90 11.11 9.30
N HIS A 240 15.27 10.35 8.40
CA HIS A 240 14.64 10.88 7.19
C HIS A 240 13.11 10.78 7.21
N THR A 241 12.47 11.75 6.59
CA THR A 241 11.03 11.79 6.30
C THR A 241 10.83 11.54 4.81
N PRO A 242 10.46 10.32 4.39
CA PRO A 242 10.51 9.95 2.96
C PRO A 242 9.57 10.75 2.06
N HIS A 243 8.55 11.43 2.60
CA HIS A 243 7.64 12.24 1.80
C HIS A 243 8.04 13.72 1.71
N GLY A 244 8.74 14.24 2.71
CA GLY A 244 9.30 15.58 2.70
C GLY A 244 9.41 16.24 4.09
N SER A 245 10.33 17.19 4.21
CA SER A 245 10.60 17.98 5.42
C SER A 245 10.98 19.41 5.09
N SER A 246 10.72 20.30 6.05
CA SER A 246 11.24 21.67 6.11
C SER A 246 12.75 21.73 6.39
N GLN A 247 13.40 20.58 6.61
CA GLN A 247 14.85 20.44 6.75
C GLN A 247 15.49 19.90 5.46
N ALA A 248 16.78 20.19 5.28
CA ALA A 248 17.52 19.73 4.10
C ALA A 248 17.64 18.21 4.12
N ALA A 249 17.77 17.58 2.94
CA ALA A 249 17.88 16.12 2.82
C ALA A 249 16.75 15.36 3.52
N MET A 250 15.56 15.97 3.61
CA MET A 250 14.37 15.38 4.22
C MET A 250 14.56 14.98 5.70
N LEU A 251 15.43 15.65 6.45
CA LEU A 251 15.70 15.27 7.84
C LEU A 251 14.47 15.50 8.76
N THR A 252 14.29 14.63 9.74
CA THR A 252 13.27 14.77 10.80
C THR A 252 13.52 16.00 11.66
N GLU A 253 14.80 16.32 11.89
CA GLU A 253 15.24 17.48 12.65
C GLU A 253 16.45 18.16 12.00
N ARG A 254 16.63 19.46 12.27
CA ARG A 254 17.80 20.19 11.78
C ARG A 254 19.05 19.81 12.57
N GLN A 255 20.19 19.86 11.90
CA GLN A 255 21.48 19.79 12.59
C GLN A 255 21.74 21.07 13.41
N PRO A 256 22.46 20.99 14.54
CA PRO A 256 23.07 19.79 15.14
C PRO A 256 22.11 18.90 15.96
N TYR A 257 20.88 19.35 16.21
CA TYR A 257 19.96 18.73 17.18
C TYR A 257 19.65 17.27 16.86
N LEU A 258 19.52 16.92 15.57
CA LEU A 258 19.38 15.54 15.13
C LEU A 258 20.48 14.61 15.70
N CYS A 259 21.73 15.07 15.71
CA CYS A 259 22.86 14.32 16.25
C CYS A 259 22.83 14.30 17.78
N SER A 260 22.52 15.44 18.39
CA SER A 260 22.43 15.59 19.85
C SER A 260 21.33 14.73 20.49
N GLY A 261 20.32 14.32 19.73
CA GLY A 261 19.29 13.39 20.20
C GLY A 261 19.85 12.02 20.63
N CYS A 262 20.97 11.59 20.06
CA CYS A 262 21.66 10.35 20.43
C CYS A 262 23.05 10.59 21.03
N HIS A 263 23.74 11.67 20.64
CA HIS A 263 25.10 11.98 21.05
C HIS A 263 25.13 13.09 22.11
N SER A 264 24.61 12.81 23.32
CA SER A 264 24.63 13.75 24.46
C SER A 264 25.99 13.83 25.17
N ASP A 265 26.77 12.75 25.14
CA ASP A 265 27.96 12.56 25.99
C ASP A 265 29.29 12.59 25.23
N SER A 266 29.29 12.95 23.94
CA SER A 266 30.57 13.15 23.25
C SER A 266 31.29 14.32 23.93
N THR A 267 32.37 14.02 24.65
CA THR A 267 33.15 14.93 25.51
C THR A 267 33.79 16.11 24.75
N SER A 268 33.64 16.16 23.43
CA SER A 268 33.98 17.31 22.57
C SER A 268 32.76 18.18 22.18
N ALA A 269 31.53 17.73 22.40
CA ALA A 269 30.28 18.46 22.16
C ALA A 269 29.54 18.83 23.46
N SER A 270 29.81 18.17 24.59
CA SER A 270 29.16 18.43 25.88
C SER A 270 29.84 19.49 26.75
N SER A 271 30.94 20.10 26.31
CA SER A 271 31.53 21.27 26.98
C SER A 271 30.87 22.56 26.47
N GLY A 272 29.57 22.73 26.75
CA GLY A 272 28.83 24.01 26.73
C GLY A 272 28.78 24.79 25.40
N SER A 273 29.34 24.27 24.31
CA SER A 273 29.72 25.06 23.13
C SER A 273 28.68 25.15 22.02
N PHE A 274 27.45 24.67 22.23
CA PHE A 274 26.34 24.97 21.31
C PHE A 274 25.98 26.47 21.30
N PHE A 275 26.19 27.16 22.42
CA PHE A 275 25.98 28.61 22.56
C PHE A 275 27.26 29.36 22.99
N GLY A 276 28.43 28.74 22.82
CA GLY A 276 29.68 29.20 23.42
C GLY A 276 29.79 28.73 24.87
N GLY A 277 30.57 27.67 25.10
CA GLY A 277 30.74 27.09 26.43
C GLY A 277 31.78 27.86 27.20
N HIS A 278 31.44 28.21 28.46
CA HIS A 278 32.34 28.45 29.61
C HIS A 278 33.82 28.68 29.23
N GLY A 279 34.06 29.86 28.65
CA GLY A 279 35.33 30.26 28.05
C GLY A 279 35.22 31.50 27.16
N SER A 280 34.00 31.85 26.73
CA SER A 280 33.72 33.15 26.11
C SER A 280 33.70 34.25 27.18
N LEU A 281 34.89 34.81 27.46
CA LEU A 281 35.03 36.05 28.21
C LEU A 281 34.18 37.16 27.54
N PRO A 282 33.63 38.11 28.32
CA PRO A 282 32.94 39.27 27.75
C PRO A 282 33.90 40.02 26.81
N GLY A 283 33.58 40.07 25.50
CA GLY A 283 34.41 40.70 24.47
C GLY A 283 35.18 39.72 23.57
N GLY A 284 35.12 38.41 23.81
CA GLY A 284 35.47 37.42 22.80
C GLY A 284 34.46 37.52 21.66
N THR A 285 34.93 37.70 20.42
CA THR A 285 34.06 37.59 19.24
C THR A 285 33.23 36.34 19.41
N ALA A 286 31.90 36.45 19.30
CA ALA A 286 30.97 35.33 19.18
C ALA A 286 31.30 34.59 17.87
N GLY A 287 32.45 33.94 17.85
CA GLY A 287 33.05 33.25 16.73
C GLY A 287 32.29 31.95 16.61
N VAL A 288 31.19 32.01 15.86
CA VAL A 288 30.73 30.95 14.95
C VAL A 288 31.27 29.57 15.33
N SER A 289 30.63 28.93 16.31
CA SER A 289 30.88 27.52 16.58
C SER A 289 30.70 26.75 15.27
N ASN A 290 31.72 26.00 14.82
CA ASN A 290 31.67 25.20 13.58
C ASN A 290 30.52 24.17 13.60
N ILE A 291 29.98 23.90 14.79
CA ILE A 291 28.83 23.03 15.04
C ILE A 291 27.50 23.72 14.71
N MET A 292 27.42 25.06 14.76
CA MET A 292 26.20 25.81 14.48
C MET A 292 26.17 26.43 13.07
N ASN A 293 27.27 26.32 12.31
CA ASN A 293 27.42 26.96 11.00
C ASN A 293 27.58 25.94 9.86
N ASN A 294 27.15 26.34 8.65
CA ASN A 294 27.22 25.53 7.42
C ASN A 294 26.63 24.13 7.58
N ARG A 295 27.45 23.08 7.48
CA ARG A 295 27.03 21.68 7.59
C ARG A 295 27.12 21.14 9.02
N SER A 296 27.32 22.01 10.02
CA SER A 296 27.31 21.64 11.43
C SER A 296 28.30 20.49 11.72
N CYS A 297 27.87 19.41 12.36
CA CYS A 297 28.67 18.21 12.65
C CYS A 297 29.30 17.59 11.38
N LEU A 298 28.62 17.69 10.23
CA LEU A 298 29.09 17.12 8.96
C LEU A 298 30.26 17.90 8.34
N ASN A 299 30.66 19.04 8.90
CA ASN A 299 31.91 19.70 8.51
C ASN A 299 33.11 18.78 8.79
N CYS A 300 33.03 17.92 9.81
CA CYS A 300 34.06 16.95 10.17
C CYS A 300 33.60 15.51 9.94
N HIS A 301 32.35 15.19 10.30
CA HIS A 301 31.77 13.84 10.23
C HIS A 301 31.03 13.64 8.91
N SER A 302 31.73 13.55 7.78
CA SER A 302 31.06 13.50 6.46
C SER A 302 30.46 12.13 6.11
N GLN A 303 30.90 11.03 6.74
CA GLN A 303 30.47 9.67 6.43
C GLN A 303 29.41 9.12 7.40
N ILE A 304 28.39 9.91 7.73
CA ILE A 304 27.32 9.52 8.66
C ILE A 304 26.47 8.32 8.22
N HIS A 305 26.59 7.86 6.97
CA HIS A 305 25.90 6.66 6.50
C HIS A 305 26.75 5.38 6.62
N GLY A 306 27.94 5.50 7.24
CA GLY A 306 28.92 4.44 7.38
C GLY A 306 30.19 4.70 6.57
N SER A 307 31.29 4.06 6.98
CA SER A 307 32.62 4.20 6.37
C SER A 307 33.31 2.85 6.18
N ASN A 308 33.97 2.70 5.03
CA ASN A 308 34.87 1.58 4.72
C ASN A 308 36.36 1.91 4.92
N SER A 309 36.67 3.10 5.46
CA SER A 309 38.03 3.49 5.81
C SER A 309 38.51 2.69 7.01
N SER A 310 39.77 2.25 7.01
CA SER A 310 40.40 1.55 8.14
C SER A 310 40.47 2.38 9.44
N ARG A 311 40.24 3.70 9.35
CA ARG A 311 40.05 4.60 10.50
C ARG A 311 38.73 5.35 10.34
N GLY A 312 37.65 4.61 10.15
CA GLY A 312 36.30 5.12 9.85
C GLY A 312 35.38 5.24 11.06
N GLU A 313 35.81 4.81 12.25
CA GLU A 313 34.98 4.76 13.48
C GLU A 313 34.32 6.10 13.83
N GLY A 314 35.01 7.22 13.61
CA GLY A 314 34.47 8.57 13.82
C GLY A 314 33.70 9.15 12.64
N PHE A 315 33.46 8.40 11.55
CA PHE A 315 32.78 8.87 10.34
C PHE A 315 33.41 10.12 9.68
N LEU A 316 34.72 10.31 9.85
CA LEU A 316 35.45 11.47 9.32
C LEU A 316 35.83 11.34 7.84
N ARG A 317 35.87 10.11 7.31
CA ARG A 317 36.32 9.80 5.94
C ARG A 317 35.85 8.44 5.48
#